data_AF-A0A2S9YD47-F1
#
_entry.id   AF-A0A2S9YD47-F1
#
_cell.length_a   1.000
_cell.length_b   1.000
_cell.length_c   1.000
_cell.angle_alpha   90.00
_cell.angle_beta   90.00
_cell.angle_gamma   90.00
#
_symmetry.space_group_name_H-M   'P 1'
#
loop_
_entity.id
_entity.type
_entity.pdbx_description
1 polymer ?
#
loop_
_entity_poly.entity_id
_entity_poly.type
_entity_poly.pdbx_seq_one_letter_code
_entity_poly.pdbx_strand_id
1 'polypeptide(L)'
;MTKSFANGRSIVHAGDGGVQTCPVPDVCKTPSPGGPPVTVPYVNVAKSSDLAKGTKKVKIEGKSVAIKGAHIKTSTGNEAGTAGGGLVSSKTKGKMKWASASADVKFEGKGVVRFLDVCLHNGNTDNTGGQPNTGSPGLSYGGDAPCPLCGAPQGHPLPSDEDTEAEIARLHETEPVSRPGDEYGYMIGAMKCKDSKGRVVMLTAHSGKPVGAKIPSLQNPGRFGKSLGGRKYKAEKVDGSSRPGNCAAPKLIFHARVKGLTPVALTESWHGRSPPSGAPFSHGNHAESCETCKDMLPAMLCPEPPGEEQ
;
A
#
# COMPACT_ATOMS: atom_id res chain seq x y z
N MET A 1 -9.24 20.43 -24.21
CA MET A 1 -8.12 20.83 -23.35
C MET A 1 -8.67 21.70 -22.25
N THR A 2 -8.45 21.30 -20.99
CA THR A 2 -8.97 22.03 -19.84
C THR A 2 -8.40 23.44 -19.74
N LYS A 3 -9.23 24.40 -19.32
CA LYS A 3 -8.81 25.79 -19.03
C LYS A 3 -8.67 26.07 -17.53
N SER A 4 -8.83 25.06 -16.69
CA SER A 4 -8.81 25.20 -15.23
C SER A 4 -7.50 24.67 -14.65
N PHE A 5 -6.89 25.45 -13.76
CA PHE A 5 -5.58 25.14 -13.19
C PHE A 5 -5.62 25.19 -11.67
N ALA A 6 -4.84 24.32 -11.04
CA ALA A 6 -4.52 24.34 -9.61
C ALA A 6 -3.00 24.26 -9.47
N ASN A 7 -2.42 25.17 -8.68
CA ASN A 7 -0.96 25.25 -8.47
C ASN A 7 -0.16 25.28 -9.80
N GLY A 8 -0.65 26.04 -10.79
CA GLY A 8 -0.01 26.16 -12.10
C GLY A 8 -0.12 24.93 -13.01
N ARG A 9 -0.88 23.89 -12.62
CA ARG A 9 -1.05 22.64 -13.39
C ARG A 9 -2.52 22.44 -13.73
N SER A 10 -2.80 21.93 -14.93
CA SER A 10 -4.17 21.70 -15.41
C SER A 10 -4.88 20.69 -14.50
N ILE A 11 -6.14 20.96 -14.16
CA ILE A 11 -6.95 20.06 -13.33
C ILE A 11 -7.49 18.92 -14.19
N VAL A 12 -7.36 17.68 -13.72
CA VAL A 12 -7.86 16.49 -14.44
C VAL A 12 -9.37 16.38 -14.30
N HIS A 13 -10.08 16.24 -15.40
CA HIS A 13 -11.54 15.99 -15.41
C HIS A 13 -11.95 15.10 -16.56
N ALA A 14 -13.14 14.47 -16.47
CA ALA A 14 -13.57 13.42 -17.39
C ALA A 14 -13.75 13.84 -18.87
N GLY A 15 -13.54 15.11 -19.21
CA GLY A 15 -13.62 15.62 -20.59
C GLY A 15 -12.39 16.40 -21.03
N ASP A 16 -11.30 16.38 -20.27
CA ASP A 16 -10.08 17.12 -20.60
C ASP A 16 -9.36 16.57 -21.85
N GLY A 17 -9.64 15.31 -22.21
CA GLY A 17 -8.97 14.56 -23.28
C GLY A 17 -7.63 13.95 -22.87
N GLY A 18 -7.32 13.96 -21.57
CA GLY A 18 -6.06 13.49 -21.00
C GLY A 18 -5.88 11.98 -21.14
N VAL A 19 -4.66 11.60 -21.50
CA VAL A 19 -4.17 10.22 -21.45
C VAL A 19 -2.98 10.20 -20.51
N GLN A 20 -3.12 9.42 -19.44
CA GLN A 20 -2.05 9.17 -18.50
C GLN A 20 -1.28 7.96 -19.01
N THR A 21 -0.01 8.14 -19.30
CA THR A 21 0.91 7.08 -19.75
C THR A 21 1.87 6.78 -18.62
N CYS A 22 2.16 5.50 -18.37
CA CYS A 22 3.16 5.15 -17.39
C CYS A 22 4.56 5.63 -17.84
N PRO A 23 5.34 6.28 -16.98
CA PRO A 23 6.71 6.64 -17.31
C PRO A 23 7.68 5.45 -17.16
N VAL A 24 7.34 4.45 -16.34
CA VAL A 24 8.07 3.18 -16.23
C VAL A 24 7.21 2.06 -16.82
N PRO A 25 7.73 1.24 -17.75
CA PRO A 25 6.99 0.12 -18.31
C PRO A 25 6.61 -0.95 -17.28
N ASP A 26 5.40 -1.50 -17.40
CA ASP A 26 4.91 -2.66 -16.65
C ASP A 26 5.62 -3.93 -17.15
N VAL A 27 6.65 -4.38 -16.45
CA VAL A 27 7.33 -5.65 -16.77
C VAL A 27 6.40 -6.80 -16.43
N CYS A 28 5.88 -7.49 -17.44
CA CYS A 28 4.91 -8.58 -17.28
C CYS A 28 5.51 -9.94 -17.67
N LYS A 29 4.91 -10.99 -17.10
CA LYS A 29 5.14 -12.38 -17.52
C LYS A 29 4.35 -12.64 -18.79
N THR A 30 5.06 -12.79 -19.90
CA THR A 30 4.48 -12.98 -21.24
C THR A 30 4.78 -14.40 -21.72
N PRO A 31 3.78 -15.15 -22.23
CA PRO A 31 4.02 -16.48 -22.79
C PRO A 31 5.10 -16.45 -23.90
N SER A 32 6.00 -17.42 -23.89
CA SER A 32 6.95 -17.64 -24.99
C SER A 32 6.63 -18.97 -25.70
N PRO A 33 6.84 -19.08 -27.03
CA PRO A 33 6.63 -20.34 -27.74
C PRO A 33 7.58 -21.43 -27.23
N GLY A 34 7.03 -22.51 -26.67
CA GLY A 34 7.79 -23.71 -26.28
C GLY A 34 8.68 -23.57 -25.05
N GLY A 35 8.59 -22.48 -24.29
CA GLY A 35 9.45 -22.21 -23.13
C GLY A 35 8.72 -21.53 -21.95
N PRO A 36 9.43 -21.29 -20.84
CA PRO A 36 8.88 -20.55 -19.70
C PRO A 36 8.52 -19.11 -20.09
N PRO A 37 7.61 -18.44 -19.36
CA PRO A 37 7.26 -17.04 -19.62
C PRO A 37 8.48 -16.12 -19.56
N VAL A 38 8.55 -15.18 -20.50
CA VAL A 38 9.59 -14.15 -20.57
C VAL A 38 9.09 -12.84 -19.97
N THR A 39 10.00 -12.05 -19.42
CA THR A 39 9.69 -10.72 -18.86
C THR A 39 9.70 -9.67 -19.95
N VAL A 40 8.54 -9.09 -20.27
CA VAL A 40 8.40 -8.08 -21.34
C VAL A 40 7.90 -6.75 -20.74
N PRO A 41 8.57 -5.62 -20.99
CA PRO A 41 8.11 -4.31 -20.58
C PRO A 41 6.93 -3.82 -21.45
N TYR A 42 5.81 -3.45 -20.82
CA TYR A 42 4.63 -2.91 -21.50
C TYR A 42 4.36 -1.45 -21.13
N VAL A 43 3.94 -0.66 -22.11
CA VAL A 43 3.50 0.72 -21.87
C VAL A 43 2.01 0.74 -21.58
N ASN A 44 1.67 1.12 -20.36
CA ASN A 44 0.30 1.23 -19.92
C ASN A 44 -0.23 2.66 -20.10
N VAL A 45 -1.49 2.76 -20.52
CA VAL A 45 -2.21 4.03 -20.70
C VAL A 45 -3.58 3.99 -20.01
N ALA A 46 -4.04 5.13 -19.51
CA ALA A 46 -5.33 5.29 -18.86
C ALA A 46 -5.96 6.62 -19.29
N LYS A 47 -7.23 6.60 -19.70
CA LYS A 47 -7.92 7.77 -20.26
C LYS A 47 -8.74 8.50 -19.20
N SER A 48 -8.62 9.82 -19.11
CA SER A 48 -9.44 10.63 -18.20
C SER A 48 -10.95 10.45 -18.40
N SER A 49 -11.38 10.09 -19.61
CA SER A 49 -12.79 9.81 -19.92
C SER A 49 -13.39 8.69 -19.07
N ASP A 50 -12.56 7.77 -18.57
CA ASP A 50 -12.96 6.64 -17.74
C ASP A 50 -12.88 6.96 -16.24
N LEU A 51 -12.87 8.24 -15.86
CA LEU A 51 -12.87 8.69 -14.47
C LEU A 51 -14.07 8.12 -13.69
N ALA A 52 -13.76 7.59 -12.52
CA ALA A 52 -14.70 7.09 -11.53
C ALA A 52 -14.39 7.66 -10.15
N LYS A 53 -15.42 7.77 -9.30
CA LYS A 53 -15.34 8.36 -7.96
C LYS A 53 -14.76 9.79 -7.93
N GLY A 54 -14.94 10.56 -9.02
CA GLY A 54 -14.67 12.00 -9.06
C GLY A 54 -15.74 12.81 -8.30
N THR A 55 -15.70 14.13 -8.46
CA THR A 55 -16.69 15.06 -7.88
C THR A 55 -18.12 14.74 -8.34
N LYS A 56 -19.10 15.01 -7.49
CA LYS A 56 -20.54 14.83 -7.80
C LYS A 56 -21.23 16.15 -8.14
N LYS A 57 -20.90 17.21 -7.41
CA LYS A 57 -21.49 18.56 -7.50
C LYS A 57 -20.61 19.50 -8.30
N VAL A 58 -19.30 19.52 -8.04
CA VAL A 58 -18.36 20.40 -8.74
C VAL A 58 -18.08 19.85 -10.13
N LYS A 59 -18.17 20.69 -11.16
CA LYS A 59 -17.91 20.32 -12.55
C LYS A 59 -16.98 21.33 -13.20
N ILE A 60 -16.01 20.85 -13.97
CA ILE A 60 -15.24 21.66 -14.92
C ILE A 60 -15.72 21.27 -16.30
N GLU A 61 -16.12 22.26 -17.11
CA GLU A 61 -16.61 22.04 -18.48
C GLU A 61 -17.77 21.02 -18.53
N GLY A 62 -18.64 21.05 -17.50
CA GLY A 62 -19.78 20.14 -17.36
C GLY A 62 -19.41 18.69 -16.98
N LYS A 63 -18.14 18.40 -16.71
CA LYS A 63 -17.64 17.05 -16.41
C LYS A 63 -17.15 16.92 -14.97
N SER A 64 -17.23 15.70 -14.45
CA SER A 64 -16.71 15.34 -13.12
C SER A 64 -15.20 15.54 -13.07
N VAL A 65 -14.70 16.04 -11.95
CA VAL A 65 -13.31 16.39 -11.70
C VAL A 65 -12.65 15.30 -10.86
N ALA A 66 -11.40 14.97 -11.18
CA ALA A 66 -10.63 14.03 -10.38
C ALA A 66 -10.17 14.70 -9.07
N ILE A 67 -10.44 14.04 -7.95
CA ILE A 67 -10.09 14.47 -6.59
C ILE A 67 -9.45 13.31 -5.84
N LYS A 68 -8.80 13.56 -4.68
CA LYS A 68 -8.19 12.51 -3.85
C LYS A 68 -9.16 11.33 -3.63
N GLY A 69 -8.73 10.13 -4.00
CA GLY A 69 -9.54 8.89 -3.95
C GLY A 69 -10.32 8.56 -5.23
N ALA A 70 -10.29 9.42 -6.25
CA ALA A 70 -10.78 9.11 -7.59
C ALA A 70 -9.81 8.15 -8.31
N HIS A 71 -10.30 7.50 -9.36
CA HIS A 71 -9.51 6.58 -10.18
C HIS A 71 -10.01 6.54 -11.62
N ILE A 72 -9.16 6.14 -12.56
CA ILE A 72 -9.58 5.72 -13.88
C ILE A 72 -9.93 4.23 -13.85
N LYS A 73 -11.09 3.86 -14.40
CA LYS A 73 -11.63 2.48 -14.32
C LYS A 73 -10.67 1.42 -14.87
N THR A 74 -9.99 1.73 -15.97
CA THR A 74 -9.06 0.80 -16.62
C THR A 74 -7.82 1.50 -17.14
N SER A 75 -6.71 0.80 -17.00
CA SER A 75 -5.42 1.01 -17.63
C SER A 75 -5.19 -0.19 -18.56
N THR A 76 -4.63 0.07 -19.73
CA THR A 76 -4.48 -0.88 -20.85
C THR A 76 -3.08 -0.79 -21.42
N GLY A 77 -2.60 -1.83 -22.11
CA GLY A 77 -1.28 -1.86 -22.75
C GLY A 77 -0.44 -3.09 -22.41
N ASN A 78 -0.83 -3.86 -21.39
CA ASN A 78 -0.14 -5.08 -20.94
C ASN A 78 -0.94 -6.38 -21.18
N GLU A 79 -1.90 -6.36 -22.09
CA GLU A 79 -2.81 -7.48 -22.37
C GLU A 79 -2.11 -8.75 -22.84
N ALA A 80 -0.92 -8.63 -23.43
CA ALA A 80 -0.12 -9.76 -23.86
C ALA A 80 0.59 -10.50 -22.69
N GLY A 81 0.68 -9.88 -21.51
CA GLY A 81 1.22 -10.49 -20.29
C GLY A 81 0.25 -11.50 -19.66
N THR A 82 -0.24 -12.48 -20.41
CA THR A 82 -1.29 -13.40 -19.94
C THR A 82 -0.79 -14.52 -19.03
N ALA A 83 0.53 -14.68 -18.87
CA ALA A 83 1.14 -15.67 -17.98
C ALA A 83 1.23 -15.20 -16.51
N GLY A 84 0.23 -14.43 -16.07
CA GLY A 84 0.13 -13.90 -14.70
C GLY A 84 0.29 -12.38 -14.56
N GLY A 85 0.35 -11.62 -15.65
CA GLY A 85 0.36 -10.15 -15.63
C GLY A 85 1.71 -9.55 -15.21
N GLY A 86 1.66 -8.32 -14.69
CA GLY A 86 2.84 -7.61 -14.19
C GLY A 86 3.58 -8.40 -13.10
N LEU A 87 4.92 -8.35 -13.10
CA LEU A 87 5.76 -9.11 -12.19
C LEU A 87 5.49 -8.77 -10.72
N VAL A 88 5.22 -7.50 -10.43
CA VAL A 88 4.87 -7.00 -9.09
C VAL A 88 3.36 -7.00 -8.88
N SER A 89 2.60 -6.59 -9.90
CA SER A 89 1.15 -6.41 -9.75
C SER A 89 0.33 -7.68 -9.81
N SER A 90 0.85 -8.72 -10.47
CA SER A 90 0.14 -9.92 -10.88
C SER A 90 -1.18 -9.64 -11.64
N LYS A 91 -1.21 -8.52 -12.39
CA LYS A 91 -2.42 -8.04 -13.07
C LYS A 91 -2.21 -7.78 -14.56
N THR A 92 -3.22 -8.14 -15.34
CA THR A 92 -3.41 -7.76 -16.74
C THR A 92 -4.57 -6.78 -16.80
N LYS A 93 -4.33 -5.55 -17.26
CA LYS A 93 -5.19 -4.39 -17.02
C LYS A 93 -5.43 -4.12 -15.53
N GLY A 94 -6.14 -3.05 -15.23
CA GLY A 94 -6.59 -2.72 -13.88
C GLY A 94 -6.88 -1.23 -13.73
N LYS A 95 -7.34 -0.78 -12.57
CA LYS A 95 -7.62 0.65 -12.35
C LYS A 95 -6.33 1.47 -12.40
N MET A 96 -6.38 2.73 -12.80
CA MET A 96 -5.30 3.68 -12.49
C MET A 96 -5.74 4.60 -11.36
N LYS A 97 -4.89 4.77 -10.34
CA LYS A 97 -5.14 5.68 -9.20
C LYS A 97 -4.12 6.82 -9.20
N TRP A 98 -4.44 7.94 -8.56
CA TRP A 98 -3.45 8.96 -8.25
C TRP A 98 -2.99 8.85 -6.80
N ALA A 99 -1.67 8.87 -6.58
CA ALA A 99 -1.05 8.88 -5.26
C ALA A 99 -0.93 10.31 -4.71
N SER A 100 -0.85 11.32 -5.59
CA SER A 100 -0.83 12.73 -5.20
C SER A 100 -2.07 13.49 -5.69
N ALA A 101 -2.37 14.57 -4.99
CA ALA A 101 -3.37 15.58 -5.36
C ALA A 101 -2.94 16.92 -4.73
N SER A 102 -3.58 18.01 -5.13
CA SER A 102 -3.33 19.34 -4.53
C SER A 102 -3.61 19.34 -3.02
N ALA A 103 -2.71 19.96 -2.24
CA ALA A 103 -2.84 20.07 -0.79
C ALA A 103 -3.76 21.22 -0.36
N ASP A 104 -3.86 22.26 -1.19
CA ASP A 104 -4.50 23.55 -0.89
C ASP A 104 -5.73 23.83 -1.78
N VAL A 105 -5.75 23.38 -3.04
CA VAL A 105 -6.92 23.48 -3.91
C VAL A 105 -7.78 22.23 -3.76
N LYS A 106 -8.95 22.40 -3.14
CA LYS A 106 -9.85 21.29 -2.80
C LYS A 106 -11.24 21.49 -3.41
N PHE A 107 -11.78 20.43 -4.01
CA PHE A 107 -13.19 20.33 -4.38
C PHE A 107 -13.86 19.28 -3.52
N GLU A 108 -15.06 19.60 -3.01
CA GLU A 108 -15.81 18.70 -2.13
C GLU A 108 -15.00 18.22 -0.91
N GLY A 109 -14.15 19.10 -0.38
CA GLY A 109 -13.28 18.83 0.77
C GLY A 109 -12.03 18.01 0.45
N LYS A 110 -11.82 17.59 -0.81
CA LYS A 110 -10.71 16.75 -1.24
C LYS A 110 -9.82 17.47 -2.24
N GLY A 111 -8.51 17.27 -2.14
CA GLY A 111 -7.53 17.83 -3.07
C GLY A 111 -7.84 17.48 -4.52
N VAL A 112 -7.74 18.44 -5.43
CA VAL A 112 -7.92 18.20 -6.88
C VAL A 112 -6.70 17.50 -7.47
N VAL A 113 -6.93 16.56 -8.39
CA VAL A 113 -5.88 15.91 -9.15
C VAL A 113 -5.51 16.79 -10.34
N ARG A 114 -4.21 16.92 -10.60
CA ARG A 114 -3.63 17.78 -11.62
C ARG A 114 -2.84 16.96 -12.63
N PHE A 115 -2.60 17.55 -13.80
CA PHE A 115 -1.66 17.02 -14.78
C PHE A 115 -0.29 16.78 -14.13
N LEU A 116 0.35 15.67 -14.44
CA LEU A 116 1.56 15.12 -13.81
C LEU A 116 1.40 14.67 -12.33
N ASP A 117 0.22 14.66 -11.72
CA ASP A 117 0.13 14.08 -10.36
C ASP A 117 0.46 12.59 -10.45
N VAL A 118 1.14 12.04 -9.45
CA VAL A 118 1.68 10.68 -9.44
C VAL A 118 0.54 9.70 -9.71
N CYS A 119 0.64 8.92 -10.79
CA CYS A 119 -0.35 7.90 -11.14
C CYS A 119 0.20 6.49 -10.86
N LEU A 120 -0.69 5.53 -10.62
CA LEU A 120 -0.37 4.13 -10.36
C LEU A 120 -1.25 3.28 -11.26
N HIS A 121 -0.68 2.73 -12.34
CA HIS A 121 -1.43 1.93 -13.31
C HIS A 121 -1.72 0.53 -12.79
N ASN A 122 -2.78 -0.11 -13.30
CA ASN A 122 -3.25 -1.46 -12.92
C ASN A 122 -3.50 -1.68 -11.41
N GLY A 123 -3.60 -0.62 -10.61
CA GLY A 123 -3.70 -0.67 -9.16
C GLY A 123 -2.41 -1.22 -8.56
N ASN A 124 -1.28 -0.82 -9.15
CA ASN A 124 0.04 -1.28 -8.79
C ASN A 124 0.70 -0.42 -7.73
N THR A 125 1.67 -1.04 -7.10
CA THR A 125 2.78 -0.46 -6.35
C THR A 125 4.07 -0.69 -7.18
N ASP A 126 4.89 0.34 -7.38
CA ASP A 126 6.28 0.35 -7.92
C ASP A 126 6.66 -0.16 -9.32
N ASN A 127 5.84 -0.91 -10.05
CA ASN A 127 6.20 -1.39 -11.40
C ASN A 127 5.70 -0.51 -12.56
N THR A 128 4.77 0.43 -12.31
CA THR A 128 4.11 1.22 -13.38
C THR A 128 3.55 2.54 -12.84
N GLY A 129 4.38 3.29 -12.09
CA GLY A 129 4.04 4.56 -11.42
C GLY A 129 4.49 5.81 -12.19
N GLY A 130 3.74 6.92 -12.09
CA GLY A 130 3.91 8.25 -12.70
C GLY A 130 4.66 9.29 -11.87
N GLN A 131 5.47 10.17 -12.48
CA GLN A 131 6.49 11.09 -11.94
C GLN A 131 7.80 10.41 -11.45
N PRO A 132 8.97 10.82 -11.99
CA PRO A 132 10.25 10.14 -11.78
C PRO A 132 10.86 10.29 -10.38
N ASN A 133 10.20 10.97 -9.43
CA ASN A 133 10.81 11.29 -8.13
C ASN A 133 9.87 11.26 -6.91
N THR A 134 8.70 10.62 -6.97
CA THR A 134 7.89 10.33 -5.76
C THR A 134 6.81 9.27 -6.07
N GLY A 135 7.21 8.16 -6.69
CA GLY A 135 6.42 6.94 -6.64
C GLY A 135 6.76 6.19 -5.37
N SER A 136 6.21 6.61 -4.22
CA SER A 136 6.11 5.67 -3.12
C SER A 136 4.75 4.99 -3.27
N PRO A 137 4.71 3.67 -3.34
CA PRO A 137 3.47 2.92 -3.48
C PRO A 137 2.59 3.16 -2.25
N GLY A 138 1.34 2.71 -2.27
CA GLY A 138 0.77 2.32 -0.99
C GLY A 138 1.75 1.30 -0.38
N LEU A 139 2.35 1.62 0.76
CA LEU A 139 3.51 0.88 1.27
C LEU A 139 3.24 -0.63 1.33
N SER A 140 4.23 -1.40 0.92
CA SER A 140 4.22 -2.86 1.04
C SER A 140 5.13 -3.24 2.20
N TYR A 141 4.68 -4.15 3.05
CA TYR A 141 5.43 -4.55 4.23
C TYR A 141 6.00 -5.95 4.04
N GLY A 142 7.20 -6.19 4.55
CA GLY A 142 7.85 -7.49 4.43
C GLY A 142 8.42 -7.79 3.05
N GLY A 143 8.36 -6.82 2.12
CA GLY A 143 9.11 -6.81 0.86
C GLY A 143 10.31 -5.86 0.87
N ASP A 144 10.60 -5.23 2.01
CA ASP A 144 11.61 -4.17 2.15
C ASP A 144 13.06 -4.69 2.10
N ALA A 145 13.26 -5.98 2.36
CA ALA A 145 14.55 -6.65 2.39
C ALA A 145 14.41 -8.13 2.03
N PRO A 146 15.51 -8.80 1.57
CA PRO A 146 15.52 -10.23 1.35
C PRO A 146 15.09 -11.02 2.60
N CYS A 147 14.37 -12.12 2.40
CA CYS A 147 13.92 -12.94 3.51
C CYS A 147 15.13 -13.64 4.17
N PRO A 148 15.39 -13.43 5.48
CA PRO A 148 16.55 -14.03 6.16
C PRO A 148 16.38 -15.54 6.39
N LEU A 149 15.18 -16.09 6.16
CA LEU A 149 14.90 -17.52 6.33
C LEU A 149 15.11 -18.30 5.03
N CYS A 150 14.48 -17.88 3.93
CA CYS A 150 14.49 -18.63 2.67
C CYS A 150 15.33 -17.97 1.56
N GLY A 151 15.87 -16.77 1.79
CA GLY A 151 16.67 -16.05 0.80
C GLY A 151 15.87 -15.42 -0.33
N ALA A 152 14.52 -15.39 -0.25
CA ALA A 152 13.69 -14.72 -1.25
C ALA A 152 14.13 -13.24 -1.40
N PRO A 153 14.63 -12.81 -2.58
CA PRO A 153 15.29 -11.51 -2.74
C PRO A 153 14.35 -10.32 -2.53
N GLN A 154 13.07 -10.49 -2.87
CA GLN A 154 12.02 -9.51 -2.64
C GLN A 154 11.31 -9.67 -1.29
N GLY A 155 11.84 -10.49 -0.39
CA GLY A 155 11.17 -10.87 0.84
C GLY A 155 9.83 -11.57 0.57
N HIS A 156 8.84 -11.25 1.41
CA HIS A 156 7.46 -11.72 1.31
C HIS A 156 6.52 -10.52 1.39
N PRO A 157 6.33 -9.79 0.28
CA PRO A 157 5.60 -8.53 0.29
C PRO A 157 4.14 -8.73 0.63
N LEU A 158 3.65 -7.89 1.55
CA LEU A 158 2.26 -7.78 1.93
C LEU A 158 1.78 -6.36 1.55
N PRO A 159 1.16 -6.19 0.37
CA PRO A 159 0.81 -4.88 -0.14
C PRO A 159 -0.40 -4.29 0.59
N SER A 160 -0.55 -2.98 0.51
CA SER A 160 -1.80 -2.28 0.82
C SER A 160 -2.90 -2.57 -0.21
N ASP A 161 -4.17 -2.42 0.18
CA ASP A 161 -5.29 -2.41 -0.75
C ASP A 161 -6.44 -1.49 -0.33
N GLU A 162 -7.48 -1.37 -1.18
CA GLU A 162 -8.61 -0.45 -0.92
C GLU A 162 -9.34 -0.73 0.40
N ASP A 163 -9.36 -1.98 0.88
CA ASP A 163 -10.05 -2.35 2.11
C ASP A 163 -9.23 -1.96 3.34
N THR A 164 -7.91 -2.24 3.32
CA THR A 164 -7.01 -1.86 4.43
C THR A 164 -6.83 -0.35 4.52
N GLU A 165 -6.78 0.35 3.38
CA GLU A 165 -6.74 1.81 3.31
C GLU A 165 -8.04 2.44 3.85
N ALA A 166 -9.20 1.90 3.51
CA ALA A 166 -10.48 2.38 4.01
C ALA A 166 -10.60 2.18 5.53
N GLU A 167 -10.13 1.05 6.05
CA GLU A 167 -10.14 0.79 7.49
C GLU A 167 -9.19 1.72 8.24
N ILE A 168 -7.99 2.00 7.70
CA ILE A 168 -7.08 3.00 8.27
C ILE A 168 -7.72 4.39 8.31
N ALA A 169 -8.40 4.82 7.23
CA ALA A 169 -9.13 6.08 7.23
C ALA A 169 -10.21 6.12 8.34
N ARG A 170 -10.96 5.02 8.53
CA ARG A 170 -11.94 4.89 9.61
C ARG A 170 -11.29 4.95 11.00
N LEU A 171 -10.12 4.34 11.17
CA LEU A 171 -9.37 4.40 12.43
C LEU A 171 -8.89 5.82 12.74
N HIS A 172 -8.47 6.60 11.75
CA HIS A 172 -8.13 8.02 11.95
C HIS A 172 -9.30 8.86 12.48
N GLU A 173 -10.53 8.55 12.07
CA GLU A 173 -11.73 9.25 12.53
C GLU A 173 -12.18 8.79 13.93
N THR A 174 -11.90 7.53 14.28
CA THR A 174 -12.47 6.91 15.49
C THR A 174 -11.51 6.87 16.68
N GLU A 175 -10.21 6.89 16.44
CA GLU A 175 -9.17 6.94 17.46
C GLU A 175 -8.91 8.38 17.94
N PRO A 176 -8.70 8.60 19.25
CA PRO A 176 -8.32 9.92 19.76
C PRO A 176 -6.91 10.33 19.32
N VAL A 177 -6.81 11.52 18.69
CA VAL A 177 -5.59 12.11 18.11
C VAL A 177 -4.57 12.56 19.16
N SER A 178 -5.03 12.95 20.34
CA SER A 178 -4.21 13.37 21.48
C SER A 178 -4.72 12.68 22.74
N ARG A 179 -3.81 12.15 23.55
CA ARG A 179 -4.13 11.32 24.71
C ARG A 179 -3.27 11.72 25.91
N PRO A 180 -3.78 11.64 27.14
CA PRO A 180 -2.99 11.86 28.34
C PRO A 180 -1.81 10.88 28.40
N GLY A 181 -0.59 11.40 28.47
CA GLY A 181 0.65 10.60 28.53
C GLY A 181 1.31 10.30 27.18
N ASP A 182 0.62 10.53 26.06
CA ASP A 182 1.19 10.39 24.71
C ASP A 182 1.57 11.78 24.17
N GLU A 183 2.84 12.16 24.35
CA GLU A 183 3.38 13.43 23.83
C GLU A 183 3.33 13.46 22.29
N TYR A 184 3.48 12.28 21.66
CA TYR A 184 3.51 12.08 20.21
C TYR A 184 2.49 11.03 19.76
N GLY A 185 2.26 10.93 18.46
CA GLY A 185 1.39 9.92 17.86
C GLY A 185 1.95 8.49 17.95
N TYR A 186 1.23 7.57 17.32
CA TYR A 186 1.59 6.16 17.25
C TYR A 186 1.13 5.58 15.90
N MET A 187 1.72 4.48 15.45
CA MET A 187 1.29 3.79 14.23
C MET A 187 -0.02 3.04 14.50
N ILE A 188 -0.99 3.20 13.61
CA ILE A 188 -2.15 2.32 13.49
C ILE A 188 -1.96 1.40 12.28
N GLY A 189 -2.43 0.16 12.39
CA GLY A 189 -2.34 -0.83 11.33
C GLY A 189 -3.68 -1.54 11.12
N ALA A 190 -4.00 -1.82 9.86
CA ALA A 190 -5.13 -2.66 9.45
C ALA A 190 -4.61 -3.77 8.53
N MET A 191 -4.98 -5.01 8.82
CA MET A 191 -4.59 -6.18 8.03
C MET A 191 -5.82 -6.95 7.59
N LYS A 192 -5.94 -7.15 6.28
CA LYS A 192 -6.92 -8.06 5.71
C LYS A 192 -6.37 -9.48 5.70
N CYS A 193 -7.15 -10.41 6.21
CA CYS A 193 -6.84 -11.84 6.20
C CYS A 193 -7.98 -12.68 5.59
N LYS A 194 -7.68 -13.94 5.31
CA LYS A 194 -8.66 -14.99 5.04
C LYS A 194 -8.60 -16.08 6.10
N ASP A 195 -9.74 -16.59 6.52
CA ASP A 195 -9.81 -17.82 7.32
C ASP A 195 -9.73 -19.09 6.45
N SER A 196 -9.76 -20.26 7.09
CA SER A 196 -9.73 -21.56 6.39
C SER A 196 -10.91 -21.81 5.45
N LYS A 197 -11.99 -21.04 5.55
CA LYS A 197 -13.15 -21.07 4.66
C LYS A 197 -13.09 -19.97 3.59
N GLY A 198 -11.99 -19.23 3.51
CA GLY A 198 -11.81 -18.11 2.57
C GLY A 198 -12.57 -16.85 2.94
N ARG A 199 -13.18 -16.77 4.14
CA ARG A 199 -13.91 -15.59 4.59
C ARG A 199 -12.93 -14.50 4.99
N VAL A 200 -13.25 -13.27 4.61
CA VAL A 200 -12.42 -12.10 4.92
C VAL A 200 -12.54 -11.75 6.40
N VAL A 201 -11.40 -11.54 7.06
CA VAL A 201 -11.30 -11.08 8.44
C VAL A 201 -10.40 -9.84 8.45
N MET A 202 -10.92 -8.73 8.98
CA MET A 202 -10.14 -7.50 9.16
C MET A 202 -9.59 -7.46 10.58
N LEU A 203 -8.28 -7.30 10.72
CA LEU A 203 -7.58 -7.15 12.00
C LEU A 203 -7.03 -5.73 12.12
N THR A 204 -6.99 -5.20 13.33
CA THR A 204 -6.41 -3.89 13.62
C THR A 204 -5.45 -3.96 14.79
N ALA A 205 -4.41 -3.12 14.76
CA ALA A 205 -3.43 -3.01 15.83
C ALA A 205 -2.83 -1.60 15.90
N HIS A 206 -2.11 -1.34 16.98
CA HIS A 206 -1.35 -0.11 17.17
C HIS A 206 0.10 -0.42 17.57
N SER A 207 1.03 0.49 17.28
CA SER A 207 2.37 0.42 17.87
C SER A 207 2.33 0.73 19.37
N GLY A 208 3.28 0.19 20.14
CA GLY A 208 3.34 0.46 21.58
C GLY A 208 2.08 0.02 22.34
N LYS A 209 1.71 0.78 23.37
CA LYS A 209 0.50 0.60 24.20
C LYS A 209 -0.11 1.97 24.55
N PRO A 210 -0.67 2.68 23.56
CA PRO A 210 -1.19 4.02 23.78
C PRO A 210 -2.41 3.94 24.70
N VAL A 211 -2.46 4.84 25.68
CA VAL A 211 -3.50 4.83 26.73
C VAL A 211 -4.83 5.28 26.12
N GLY A 212 -5.90 4.50 26.32
CA GLY A 212 -7.23 4.85 25.83
C GLY A 212 -7.47 4.58 24.33
N ALA A 213 -6.64 3.75 23.68
CA ALA A 213 -6.91 3.26 22.33
C ALA A 213 -8.19 2.43 22.28
N LYS A 214 -9.01 2.60 21.24
CA LYS A 214 -10.14 1.69 20.99
C LYS A 214 -9.68 0.47 20.18
N ILE A 215 -8.60 0.62 19.41
CA ILE A 215 -7.93 -0.51 18.75
C ILE A 215 -7.43 -1.51 19.80
N PRO A 216 -7.65 -2.83 19.60
CA PRO A 216 -7.18 -3.86 20.53
C PRO A 216 -5.66 -3.84 20.74
N SER A 217 -5.24 -4.03 21.99
CA SER A 217 -3.83 -4.20 22.32
C SER A 217 -3.38 -5.63 22.04
N LEU A 218 -2.99 -5.89 20.79
CA LEU A 218 -2.49 -7.20 20.38
C LEU A 218 -1.13 -7.54 21.03
N GLN A 219 -0.93 -8.84 21.25
CA GLN A 219 0.31 -9.36 21.84
C GLN A 219 1.53 -8.97 21.01
N ASN A 220 2.56 -8.45 21.69
CA ASN A 220 3.86 -8.24 21.09
C ASN A 220 4.56 -9.61 20.92
N PRO A 221 4.94 -10.01 19.68
CA PRO A 221 5.62 -11.29 19.43
C PRO A 221 7.03 -11.36 20.02
N GLY A 222 7.63 -10.22 20.37
CA GLY A 222 9.00 -10.12 20.84
C GLY A 222 10.02 -10.44 19.74
N ARG A 223 11.21 -10.84 20.17
CA ARG A 223 12.36 -11.09 19.28
C ARG A 223 12.43 -12.51 18.70
N PHE A 224 11.65 -13.44 19.25
CA PHE A 224 11.66 -14.84 18.83
C PHE A 224 10.25 -15.26 18.44
N GLY A 225 10.13 -16.01 17.35
CA GLY A 225 8.84 -16.53 16.95
C GLY A 225 8.95 -17.61 15.89
N LYS A 226 7.80 -17.91 15.30
CA LYS A 226 7.68 -18.78 14.13
C LYS A 226 7.07 -17.99 12.98
N SER A 227 7.55 -18.22 11.77
CA SER A 227 6.95 -17.69 10.55
C SER A 227 5.55 -18.28 10.31
N LEU A 228 4.85 -17.78 9.30
CA LEU A 228 3.63 -18.40 8.79
C LEU A 228 3.86 -19.87 8.43
N GLY A 229 4.99 -20.17 7.78
CA GLY A 229 5.45 -21.53 7.49
C GLY A 229 6.05 -22.32 8.65
N GLY A 230 5.90 -21.86 9.89
CA GLY A 230 6.34 -22.58 11.07
C GLY A 230 7.85 -22.53 11.36
N ARG A 231 8.67 -21.90 10.51
CA ARG A 231 10.13 -21.79 10.70
C ARG A 231 10.45 -20.83 11.86
N LYS A 232 11.39 -21.20 12.73
CA LYS A 232 11.82 -20.32 13.82
C LYS A 232 12.57 -19.12 13.25
N TYR A 233 12.32 -17.93 13.80
CA TYR A 233 13.08 -16.72 13.49
C TYR A 233 13.58 -16.04 14.77
N LYS A 234 14.63 -15.24 14.60
CA LYS A 234 15.15 -14.31 15.59
C LYS A 234 15.30 -12.94 14.93
N ALA A 235 14.70 -11.91 15.52
CA ALA A 235 14.83 -10.52 15.08
C ALA A 235 15.69 -9.74 16.07
N GLU A 236 16.67 -9.00 15.58
CA GLU A 236 17.49 -8.12 16.42
C GLU A 236 17.03 -6.68 16.31
N LYS A 237 17.18 -5.91 17.38
CA LYS A 237 16.93 -4.47 17.33
C LYS A 237 18.05 -3.81 16.54
N VAL A 238 17.68 -3.02 15.55
CA VAL A 238 18.58 -2.09 14.87
C VAL A 238 18.61 -0.77 15.63
N ASP A 239 19.79 -0.16 15.75
CA ASP A 239 19.93 1.13 16.42
C ASP A 239 19.20 2.25 15.67
N GLY A 240 18.64 3.20 16.43
CA GLY A 240 17.73 4.21 15.88
C GLY A 240 16.34 3.68 15.49
N SER A 241 16.04 2.40 15.70
CA SER A 241 14.79 1.75 15.28
C SER A 241 13.95 1.21 16.45
N SER A 242 12.70 0.81 16.16
CA SER A 242 11.77 0.26 17.15
C SER A 242 12.20 -1.12 17.64
N ARG A 243 11.88 -1.46 18.90
CA ARG A 243 12.11 -2.82 19.42
C ARG A 243 11.33 -3.87 18.60
N PRO A 244 11.87 -5.07 18.39
CA PRO A 244 11.16 -6.16 17.70
C PRO A 244 9.75 -6.38 18.26
N GLY A 245 8.79 -6.46 17.35
CA GLY A 245 7.37 -6.70 17.68
C GLY A 245 6.59 -5.51 18.23
N ASN A 246 7.21 -4.32 18.39
CA ASN A 246 6.52 -3.18 18.97
C ASN A 246 5.62 -2.41 17.98
N CYS A 247 5.90 -2.48 16.67
CA CYS A 247 5.10 -1.89 15.60
C CYS A 247 3.74 -2.60 15.43
N ALA A 248 2.79 -2.04 14.68
CA ALA A 248 1.48 -2.68 14.49
C ALA A 248 1.58 -3.89 13.54
N ALA A 249 2.33 -3.81 12.44
CA ALA A 249 2.56 -4.91 11.50
C ALA A 249 2.97 -6.25 12.15
N PRO A 250 4.03 -6.34 12.98
CA PRO A 250 4.42 -7.62 13.57
C PRO A 250 3.38 -8.17 14.55
N LYS A 251 2.61 -7.32 15.24
CA LYS A 251 1.51 -7.78 16.10
C LYS A 251 0.36 -8.36 15.29
N LEU A 252 0.02 -7.72 14.17
CA LEU A 252 -1.00 -8.20 13.23
C LEU A 252 -0.62 -9.57 12.67
N ILE A 253 0.58 -9.69 12.11
CA ILE A 253 1.06 -10.95 11.50
C ILE A 253 1.15 -12.07 12.54
N PHE A 254 1.64 -11.76 13.74
CA PHE A 254 1.65 -12.72 14.84
C PHE A 254 0.24 -13.19 15.22
N HIS A 255 -0.70 -12.25 15.36
CA HIS A 255 -2.07 -12.59 15.70
C HIS A 255 -2.75 -13.44 14.62
N ALA A 256 -2.58 -13.09 13.35
CA ALA A 256 -3.09 -13.87 12.23
C ALA A 256 -2.54 -15.30 12.27
N ARG A 257 -1.24 -15.47 12.48
CA ARG A 257 -0.62 -16.79 12.64
C ARG A 257 -1.24 -17.59 13.78
N VAL A 258 -1.38 -17.00 14.97
CA VAL A 258 -1.96 -17.66 16.15
C VAL A 258 -3.41 -18.06 15.91
N LYS A 259 -4.14 -17.31 15.07
CA LYS A 259 -5.54 -17.58 14.71
C LYS A 259 -5.71 -18.47 13.48
N GLY A 260 -4.62 -18.93 12.85
CA GLY A 260 -4.70 -19.71 11.61
C GLY A 260 -5.30 -18.92 10.44
N LEU A 261 -5.07 -17.61 10.41
CA LEU A 261 -5.51 -16.70 9.36
C LEU A 261 -4.37 -16.46 8.35
N THR A 262 -4.72 -16.40 7.08
CA THR A 262 -3.79 -16.09 5.99
C THR A 262 -3.80 -14.58 5.70
N PRO A 263 -2.68 -13.85 5.92
CA PRO A 263 -2.58 -12.43 5.54
C PRO A 263 -2.73 -12.22 4.02
N VAL A 264 -3.40 -11.14 3.64
CA VAL A 264 -3.66 -10.77 2.22
C VAL A 264 -3.19 -9.37 1.90
N ALA A 265 -3.47 -8.41 2.78
CA ALA A 265 -3.06 -7.02 2.61
C ALA A 265 -2.82 -6.36 3.96
N LEU A 266 -1.95 -5.35 4.00
CA LEU A 266 -1.62 -4.59 5.21
C LEU A 266 -1.39 -3.12 4.86
N THR A 267 -2.00 -2.25 5.65
CA THR A 267 -1.68 -0.81 5.65
C THR A 267 -1.35 -0.39 7.08
N GLU A 268 -0.27 0.38 7.26
CA GLU A 268 -0.06 1.18 8.47
C GLU A 268 -0.04 2.68 8.15
N SER A 269 -0.39 3.50 9.14
CA SER A 269 -0.37 4.97 9.06
C SER A 269 -0.06 5.58 10.43
N TRP A 270 0.59 6.73 10.44
CA TRP A 270 0.88 7.46 11.67
C TRP A 270 -0.34 8.23 12.17
N HIS A 271 -0.79 7.95 13.38
CA HIS A 271 -1.92 8.61 14.02
C HIS A 271 -1.46 9.49 15.19
N GLY A 272 -1.49 10.81 15.01
CA GLY A 272 -1.26 11.79 16.06
C GLY A 272 -0.17 12.80 15.71
N ARG A 273 0.34 13.51 16.72
CA ARG A 273 1.40 14.51 16.54
C ARG A 273 2.69 13.86 16.02
N SER A 274 3.43 14.57 15.19
CA SER A 274 4.74 14.13 14.71
C SER A 274 5.75 14.05 15.85
N PRO A 275 6.61 13.02 15.89
CA PRO A 275 7.69 12.94 16.85
C PRO A 275 8.78 13.99 16.55
N PRO A 276 9.60 14.38 17.55
CA PRO A 276 10.61 15.42 17.39
C PRO A 276 11.85 14.92 16.65
N SER A 277 11.94 13.61 16.39
CA SER A 277 13.08 12.94 15.76
C SER A 277 13.31 13.30 14.29
N GLY A 278 12.47 14.16 13.69
CA GLY A 278 12.58 14.57 12.28
C GLY A 278 12.21 13.47 11.27
N ALA A 279 11.82 12.29 11.73
CA ALA A 279 11.32 11.22 10.88
C ALA A 279 9.96 11.63 10.25
N PRO A 280 9.64 11.17 9.02
CA PRO A 280 8.49 11.64 8.21
C PRO A 280 7.10 11.24 8.76
N PHE A 281 7.01 10.89 10.03
CA PHE A 281 5.78 10.51 10.72
C PHE A 281 4.89 11.74 10.92
N SER A 282 3.78 11.77 10.19
CA SER A 282 2.80 12.86 10.23
C SER A 282 1.40 12.28 10.16
N HIS A 283 0.46 12.94 10.85
CA HIS A 283 -0.89 12.42 10.99
C HIS A 283 -1.52 12.08 9.62
N GLY A 284 -1.95 10.84 9.46
CA GLY A 284 -2.64 10.38 8.24
C GLY A 284 -1.71 9.94 7.11
N ASN A 285 -0.39 9.97 7.32
CA ASN A 285 0.58 9.52 6.34
C ASN A 285 1.06 8.10 6.66
N HIS A 286 1.19 7.30 5.60
CA HIS A 286 1.86 6.00 5.64
C HIS A 286 3.33 6.18 5.97
N ALA A 287 3.92 5.21 6.66
CA ALA A 287 5.34 5.21 6.98
C ALA A 287 5.96 3.85 6.70
N GLU A 288 7.16 3.85 6.13
CA GLU A 288 7.88 2.63 5.79
C GLU A 288 8.19 1.79 7.04
N SER A 289 8.44 0.50 6.80
CA SER A 289 9.00 -0.38 7.82
C SER A 289 10.22 0.27 8.46
N CYS A 290 10.24 0.40 9.79
CA CYS A 290 11.47 0.78 10.48
C CYS A 290 12.55 -0.29 10.24
N GLU A 291 13.84 0.06 10.37
CA GLU A 291 14.95 -0.88 10.08
C GLU A 291 14.83 -2.25 10.77
N THR A 292 14.37 -2.30 12.03
CA THR A 292 14.14 -3.59 12.72
C THR A 292 13.02 -4.42 12.07
N CYS A 293 11.98 -3.76 11.54
CA CYS A 293 10.89 -4.43 10.85
C CYS A 293 11.26 -4.87 9.43
N LYS A 294 12.19 -4.18 8.76
CA LYS A 294 12.68 -4.59 7.43
C LYS A 294 13.25 -6.01 7.45
N ASP A 295 13.94 -6.39 8.52
CA ASP A 295 14.44 -7.76 8.71
C ASP A 295 13.38 -8.72 9.27
N MET A 296 12.58 -8.25 10.22
CA MET A 296 11.63 -9.10 10.96
C MET A 296 10.43 -9.52 10.12
N LEU A 297 9.83 -8.61 9.35
CA LEU A 297 8.58 -8.86 8.64
C LEU A 297 8.70 -9.92 7.53
N PRO A 298 9.76 -9.92 6.68
CA PRO A 298 9.98 -11.02 5.73
C PRO A 298 10.09 -12.37 6.46
N ALA A 299 10.82 -12.43 7.57
CA ALA A 299 10.96 -13.66 8.36
C ALA A 299 9.61 -14.16 8.90
N MET A 300 8.78 -13.25 9.41
CA MET A 300 7.45 -13.59 9.94
C MET A 300 6.50 -14.11 8.84
N LEU A 301 6.57 -13.52 7.65
CA LEU A 301 5.71 -13.85 6.51
C LEU A 301 6.22 -15.06 5.70
N CYS A 302 7.43 -15.56 5.99
CA CYS A 302 8.01 -16.69 5.27
C CYS A 302 7.06 -17.90 5.26
N PRO A 303 6.66 -18.40 4.07
CA PRO A 303 5.74 -19.51 3.92
C PRO A 303 6.41 -20.84 4.31
N GLU A 304 5.63 -21.91 4.30
CA GLU A 304 6.17 -23.26 4.44
C GLU A 304 7.22 -23.51 3.35
N PRO A 305 8.32 -24.22 3.65
CA PRO A 305 9.25 -24.63 2.62
C PRO A 305 8.48 -25.44 1.57
N PRO A 306 8.78 -25.29 0.27
CA PRO A 306 8.23 -26.20 -0.73
C PRO A 306 8.57 -27.63 -0.31
N GLY A 307 7.55 -28.50 -0.28
CA GLY A 307 7.77 -29.92 -0.02
C GLY A 307 8.76 -30.48 -1.03
N GLU A 308 9.66 -31.35 -0.59
CA GLU A 308 10.47 -32.13 -1.53
C GLU A 308 9.51 -32.87 -2.46
N GLU A 309 9.52 -32.52 -3.75
CA GLU A 309 8.93 -33.36 -4.79
C GLU A 309 9.64 -34.72 -4.69
N GLN A 310 8.92 -35.73 -4.19
CA GLN A 310 9.31 -37.14 -4.31
C GLN A 310 8.95 -37.66 -5.69
#